data_AF-A0A0C9UA02-F1
#
_entry.id   AF-A0A0C9UA02-F1
#
_cell.length_a   1.000
_cell.length_b   1.000
_cell.length_c   1.000
_cell.angle_alpha   90.00
_cell.angle_beta   90.00
_cell.angle_gamma   90.00
#
_symmetry.space_group_name_H-M   'P 1'
#
loop_
_entity.id
_entity.type
_entity.pdbx_description
1 polymer ?
#
loop_
_entity_poly.entity_id
_entity_poly.type
_entity_poly.pdbx_seq_one_letter_code
_entity_poly.pdbx_strand_id
1 'polypeptide(L)'
;MWSWQGKRYLGGAHGVAGILHILLKCPPSVLSDNFSDILDSVNWLVHCQDQSGNWPTKVPANTEDGQISEIIKSLHLAGNLIYKRGFLRKGVGLCHGVGGSVYALLAISDVLDAKDADKGYFAQAAHLAHLAVFREAFEAKGEMDVPDHPWSMYEGLAGMCCAWGEIVSRLQSKGTRKCCGLPGFDDI
;
A
#
# COMPACT_ATOMS: atom_id res chain seq x y z
N MET A 1 19.03 12.93 -0.20
CA MET A 1 17.96 12.24 0.56
C MET A 1 16.93 13.26 1.05
N TRP A 2 15.64 13.00 0.86
CA TRP A 2 14.56 13.96 1.06
C TRP A 2 14.14 14.13 2.53
N SER A 3 13.56 15.28 2.86
CA SER A 3 13.00 15.55 4.19
C SER A 3 11.75 16.42 4.11
N TRP A 4 10.85 16.24 5.07
CA TRP A 4 9.65 17.05 5.24
C TRP A 4 9.53 17.45 6.71
N GLN A 5 9.34 18.75 7.00
CA GLN A 5 9.35 19.30 8.36
C GLN A 5 10.56 18.82 9.20
N GLY A 6 11.75 18.83 8.60
CA GLY A 6 13.01 18.43 9.25
C GLY A 6 13.16 16.92 9.53
N LYS A 7 12.24 16.07 9.03
CA LYS A 7 12.24 14.62 9.26
C LYS A 7 12.36 13.87 7.94
N ARG A 8 13.10 12.75 7.95
CA ARG A 8 13.29 11.86 6.80
C ARG A 8 12.27 10.73 6.86
N TYR A 9 11.14 10.89 6.18
CA TYR A 9 10.04 9.92 6.17
C TYR A 9 10.26 8.84 5.11
N LEU A 10 9.81 7.61 5.40
CA LEU A 10 9.87 6.49 4.45
C LEU A 10 8.57 6.30 3.66
N GLY A 11 7.41 6.56 4.27
CA GLY A 11 6.10 6.18 3.74
C GLY A 11 5.61 6.94 2.50
N GLY A 12 4.45 6.53 1.98
CA GLY A 12 3.89 7.05 0.72
C GLY A 12 3.40 8.51 0.74
N ALA A 13 2.95 9.03 1.88
CA ALA A 13 2.38 10.39 1.94
C ALA A 13 3.43 11.51 1.91
N HIS A 14 4.52 11.36 2.67
CA HIS A 14 5.53 12.42 2.88
C HIS A 14 6.97 11.91 2.76
N GLY A 15 7.16 10.68 2.30
CA GLY A 15 8.44 9.98 2.36
C GLY A 15 8.93 9.47 1.02
N VAL A 16 10.05 8.76 1.11
CA VAL A 16 10.79 8.26 -0.05
C VAL A 16 9.95 7.32 -0.92
N ALA A 17 9.09 6.48 -0.34
CA ALA A 17 8.22 5.58 -1.11
C ALA A 17 7.30 6.34 -2.08
N GLY A 18 6.72 7.47 -1.65
CA GLY A 18 5.87 8.30 -2.51
C GLY A 18 6.65 8.98 -3.63
N ILE A 19 7.85 9.48 -3.31
CA ILE A 19 8.73 10.11 -4.30
C ILE A 19 9.17 9.10 -5.36
N LEU A 20 9.65 7.93 -4.93
CA LEU A 20 10.06 6.86 -5.85
C LEU A 20 8.89 6.37 -6.70
N HIS A 21 7.68 6.27 -6.13
CA HIS A 21 6.49 5.91 -6.88
C HIS A 21 6.26 6.85 -8.07
N ILE A 22 6.29 8.17 -7.84
CA ILE A 22 6.09 9.17 -8.90
C ILE A 22 7.24 9.14 -9.91
N LEU A 23 8.49 9.03 -9.46
CA LEU A 23 9.64 8.93 -10.36
C LEU A 23 9.51 7.71 -11.29
N LEU A 24 9.13 6.55 -10.77
CA LEU A 24 8.99 5.32 -11.55
C LEU A 24 7.81 5.33 -12.53
N LYS A 25 6.91 6.31 -12.44
CA LYS A 25 5.82 6.54 -13.41
C LYS A 25 6.26 7.42 -14.59
N CYS A 26 7.41 8.10 -14.51
CA CYS A 26 7.92 8.91 -15.61
C CYS A 26 8.36 8.04 -16.81
N PRO A 27 8.32 8.59 -18.05
CA PRO A 27 8.83 7.88 -19.22
C PRO A 27 10.29 7.45 -19.07
N PRO A 28 10.71 6.29 -19.60
CA PRO A 28 12.09 5.81 -19.47
C PRO A 28 13.16 6.78 -19.97
N SER A 29 12.83 7.60 -20.99
CA SER A 29 13.73 8.64 -21.51
C SER A 29 14.05 9.76 -20.52
N VAL A 30 13.18 9.97 -19.52
CA VAL A 30 13.42 10.93 -18.43
C VAL A 30 14.27 10.32 -17.33
N LEU A 31 14.22 9.00 -17.17
CA LEU A 31 14.86 8.28 -16.08
C LEU A 31 16.25 7.75 -16.42
N SER A 32 16.59 7.60 -17.70
CA SER A 32 17.79 6.91 -18.17
C SER A 32 19.07 7.32 -17.45
N ASP A 33 19.25 8.63 -17.25
CA ASP A 33 20.49 9.18 -16.72
C ASP A 33 20.63 8.98 -15.21
N ASN A 34 19.51 8.76 -14.51
CA ASN A 34 19.45 8.63 -13.04
C ASN A 34 18.90 7.27 -12.61
N PHE A 35 18.75 6.31 -13.53
CA PHE A 35 18.09 5.03 -13.23
C PHE A 35 18.83 4.24 -12.16
N SER A 36 20.18 4.29 -12.15
CA SER A 36 21.00 3.64 -11.12
C SER A 36 20.67 4.20 -9.73
N ASP A 37 20.66 5.53 -9.57
CA ASP A 37 20.37 6.17 -8.28
C ASP A 37 18.94 5.89 -7.80
N ILE A 38 17.99 5.81 -8.73
CA ILE A 38 16.60 5.44 -8.42
C ILE A 38 16.54 3.99 -7.96
N LEU A 39 17.20 3.07 -8.66
CA LEU A 39 17.24 1.65 -8.30
C LEU A 39 17.92 1.44 -6.94
N ASP A 40 19.03 2.13 -6.69
CA ASP A 40 19.74 2.09 -5.40
C ASP A 40 18.86 2.64 -4.28
N SER A 41 18.09 3.71 -4.54
CA SER A 41 17.11 4.25 -3.59
C SER A 41 15.97 3.26 -3.30
N VAL A 42 15.50 2.51 -4.31
CA VAL A 42 14.49 1.44 -4.12
C VAL A 42 15.07 0.31 -3.28
N ASN A 43 16.28 -0.16 -3.60
CA ASN A 43 16.95 -1.22 -2.85
C ASN A 43 17.17 -0.83 -1.39
N TRP A 44 17.62 0.40 -1.15
CA TRP A 44 17.75 0.97 0.18
C TRP A 44 16.42 1.03 0.93
N LEU A 45 15.34 1.46 0.27
CA LEU A 45 14.01 1.50 0.87
C LEU A 45 13.55 0.09 1.29
N VAL A 46 13.78 -0.92 0.46
CA VAL A 46 13.45 -2.31 0.81
C VAL A 46 14.31 -2.80 1.98
N HIS A 47 15.59 -2.42 2.04
CA HIS A 47 16.46 -2.75 3.17
C HIS A 47 16.01 -2.10 4.49
N CYS A 48 15.25 -1.00 4.45
CA CYS A 48 14.64 -0.40 5.64
C CYS A 48 13.47 -1.22 6.21
N GLN A 49 13.01 -2.28 5.54
CA GLN A 49 11.96 -3.15 6.03
C GLN A 49 12.45 -3.92 7.27
N ASP A 50 11.66 -3.92 8.33
CA ASP A 50 11.98 -4.67 9.54
C ASP A 50 11.63 -6.16 9.40
N GLN A 51 12.04 -6.96 10.39
CA GLN A 51 11.82 -8.40 10.41
C GLN A 51 10.33 -8.80 10.45
N SER A 52 9.44 -7.88 10.81
CA SER A 52 7.99 -8.12 10.79
C SER A 52 7.37 -7.91 9.40
N GLY A 53 8.14 -7.36 8.45
CA GLY A 53 7.66 -6.95 7.13
C GLY A 53 7.14 -5.51 7.08
N ASN A 54 7.30 -4.73 8.15
CA ASN A 54 6.86 -3.35 8.21
C ASN A 54 7.99 -2.38 7.85
N TRP A 55 7.64 -1.12 7.61
CA TRP A 55 8.61 -0.02 7.56
C TRP A 55 8.42 0.93 8.74
N PRO A 56 9.52 1.42 9.34
CA PRO A 56 9.42 2.49 10.32
C PRO A 56 8.94 3.78 9.64
N THR A 57 8.30 4.68 10.40
CA THR A 57 7.82 5.95 9.84
C THR A 57 8.95 6.83 9.31
N LYS A 58 10.15 6.72 9.90
CA LYS A 58 11.34 7.50 9.57
C LYS A 58 12.54 6.59 9.37
N VAL A 59 13.56 7.12 8.69
CA VAL A 59 14.82 6.39 8.48
C VAL A 59 15.45 5.98 9.82
N PRO A 60 15.80 4.69 10.00
CA PRO A 60 16.57 4.21 11.15
C PRO A 60 17.95 4.88 11.27
N ALA A 61 18.50 4.95 12.48
CA ALA A 61 19.82 5.55 12.69
C ALA A 61 20.97 4.75 12.04
N ASN A 62 20.81 3.43 11.88
CA ASN A 62 21.85 2.51 11.41
C ASN A 62 21.39 1.71 10.19
N THR A 63 20.91 2.39 9.14
CA THR A 63 20.63 1.71 7.88
C THR A 63 21.94 1.60 7.10
N GLU A 64 22.53 0.42 7.06
CA GLU A 64 23.66 0.13 6.17
C GLU A 64 23.21 0.10 4.71
N ASP A 65 24.15 0.32 3.78
CA ASP A 65 23.89 0.19 2.35
C ASP A 65 23.61 -1.29 2.03
N GLY A 66 22.36 -1.59 1.70
CA GLY A 66 21.91 -2.96 1.44
C GLY A 66 22.38 -3.46 0.07
N GLN A 67 22.86 -4.72 0.03
CA GLN A 67 22.93 -5.50 -1.22
C GLN A 67 21.52 -5.69 -1.82
N ILE A 68 21.45 -6.08 -3.10
CA ILE A 68 20.20 -6.39 -3.82
C ILE A 68 19.25 -7.17 -2.92
N SER A 69 18.20 -6.49 -2.47
CA SER A 69 17.14 -7.12 -1.69
C SER A 69 16.23 -7.91 -2.63
N GLU A 70 15.77 -9.08 -2.20
CA GLU A 70 14.71 -9.80 -2.91
C GLU A 70 13.39 -9.03 -2.73
N ILE A 71 13.11 -8.07 -3.62
CA ILE A 71 11.86 -7.29 -3.65
C ILE A 71 10.65 -8.22 -3.50
N ILE A 72 10.67 -9.37 -4.18
CA ILE A 72 9.61 -10.39 -4.07
C ILE A 72 9.43 -10.89 -2.64
N LYS A 73 10.51 -11.22 -1.93
CA LYS A 73 10.46 -11.64 -0.52
C LYS A 73 9.91 -10.51 0.36
N SER A 74 10.33 -9.27 0.11
CA SER A 74 9.82 -8.09 0.83
C SER A 74 8.31 -7.91 0.63
N LEU A 75 7.82 -8.10 -0.60
CA LEU A 75 6.39 -8.06 -0.91
C LEU A 75 5.61 -9.16 -0.18
N HIS A 76 6.14 -10.39 -0.09
CA HIS A 76 5.49 -11.44 0.70
C HIS A 76 5.42 -11.08 2.19
N LEU A 77 6.49 -10.53 2.77
CA LEU A 77 6.50 -10.10 4.16
C LEU A 77 5.46 -8.99 4.40
N ALA A 78 5.45 -7.97 3.55
CA ALA A 78 4.50 -6.86 3.62
C ALA A 78 3.05 -7.36 3.46
N GLY A 79 2.77 -8.19 2.45
CA GLY A 79 1.44 -8.73 2.19
C GLY A 79 0.90 -9.55 3.37
N ASN A 80 1.72 -10.46 3.92
CA ASN A 80 1.33 -11.23 5.11
C ASN A 80 1.03 -10.33 6.32
N LEU A 81 1.84 -9.27 6.51
CA LEU A 81 1.64 -8.32 7.60
C LEU A 81 0.36 -7.50 7.41
N ILE A 82 0.13 -6.97 6.21
CA ILE A 82 -1.05 -6.19 5.87
C ILE A 82 -2.31 -7.03 6.03
N TYR A 83 -2.33 -8.28 5.58
CA TYR A 83 -3.50 -9.12 5.80
C TYR A 83 -3.75 -9.39 7.30
N LYS A 84 -2.68 -9.63 8.08
CA LYS A 84 -2.78 -9.90 9.52
C LYS A 84 -3.19 -8.68 10.36
N ARG A 85 -2.83 -7.46 9.94
CA ARG A 85 -2.96 -6.24 10.77
C ARG A 85 -3.65 -5.06 10.08
N GLY A 86 -4.01 -5.18 8.81
CA GLY A 86 -4.59 -4.12 7.97
C GLY A 86 -6.09 -3.91 8.16
N PHE A 87 -6.76 -4.75 8.96
CA PHE A 87 -8.09 -4.42 9.49
C PHE A 87 -7.95 -3.44 10.65
N LEU A 88 -7.73 -2.17 10.30
CA LEU A 88 -7.35 -1.12 11.25
C LEU A 88 -8.54 -0.64 12.07
N ARG A 89 -8.34 -0.47 13.38
CA ARG A 89 -9.32 0.17 14.27
C ARG A 89 -9.51 1.66 13.99
N LYS A 90 -8.58 2.30 13.26
CA LYS A 90 -8.61 3.75 13.03
C LYS A 90 -9.71 4.21 12.07
N GLY A 91 -10.31 3.30 11.31
CA GLY A 91 -11.38 3.60 10.36
C GLY A 91 -11.16 2.92 9.00
N VAL A 92 -12.07 3.19 8.07
CA VAL A 92 -12.15 2.48 6.78
C VAL A 92 -11.49 3.19 5.59
N GLY A 93 -11.07 4.45 5.74
CA GLY A 93 -10.54 5.27 4.63
C GLY A 93 -9.21 4.80 4.02
N LEU A 94 -8.72 5.55 3.03
CA LEU A 94 -7.52 5.21 2.25
C LEU A 94 -6.19 5.54 2.94
N CYS A 95 -6.10 6.65 3.69
CA CYS A 95 -4.80 7.16 4.17
C CYS A 95 -4.17 6.27 5.23
N HIS A 96 -4.98 5.80 6.17
CA HIS A 96 -4.55 4.98 7.32
C HIS A 96 -5.73 4.15 7.86
N GLY A 97 -6.53 3.62 6.94
CA GLY A 97 -7.69 2.78 7.22
C GLY A 97 -7.68 1.49 6.42
N VAL A 98 -8.76 0.72 6.53
CA VAL A 98 -8.91 -0.58 5.87
C VAL A 98 -8.80 -0.46 4.34
N GLY A 99 -9.37 0.59 3.74
CA GLY A 99 -9.33 0.81 2.29
C GLY A 99 -7.91 0.90 1.74
N GLY A 100 -7.00 1.58 2.44
CA GLY A 100 -5.58 1.63 2.05
C GLY A 100 -4.90 0.26 2.11
N SER A 101 -5.22 -0.54 3.15
CA SER A 101 -4.72 -1.91 3.28
C SER A 101 -5.21 -2.82 2.15
N VAL A 102 -6.47 -2.64 1.72
CA VAL A 102 -7.05 -3.35 0.57
C VAL A 102 -6.26 -3.02 -0.70
N TYR A 103 -6.05 -1.74 -1.02
CA TYR A 103 -5.28 -1.36 -2.20
C TYR A 103 -3.84 -1.86 -2.19
N ALA A 104 -3.18 -1.89 -1.03
CA ALA A 104 -1.84 -2.45 -0.92
C ALA A 104 -1.83 -3.96 -1.25
N LEU A 105 -2.81 -4.73 -0.77
CA LEU A 105 -2.95 -6.15 -1.14
C LEU A 105 -3.28 -6.34 -2.62
N LEU A 106 -4.11 -5.46 -3.20
CA LEU A 106 -4.40 -5.47 -4.64
C LEU A 106 -3.14 -5.22 -5.47
N ALA A 107 -2.31 -4.24 -5.11
CA ALA A 107 -1.04 -3.98 -5.78
C ALA A 107 -0.07 -5.16 -5.68
N ILE A 108 -0.01 -5.84 -4.52
CA ILE A 108 0.77 -7.07 -4.36
C ILE A 108 0.21 -8.20 -5.23
N SER A 109 -1.12 -8.34 -5.29
CA SER A 109 -1.79 -9.37 -6.10
C SER A 109 -1.48 -9.23 -7.59
N ASP A 110 -1.34 -7.99 -8.08
CA ASP A 110 -1.04 -7.72 -9.49
C ASP A 110 0.35 -8.24 -9.90
N VAL A 111 1.27 -8.36 -8.94
CA VAL A 111 2.64 -8.85 -9.17
C VAL A 111 2.77 -10.34 -8.87
N LEU A 112 2.16 -10.82 -7.77
CA LEU A 112 2.43 -12.13 -7.20
C LEU A 112 1.37 -13.19 -7.51
N ASP A 113 0.08 -12.86 -7.57
CA ASP A 113 -0.97 -13.88 -7.74
C ASP A 113 -0.91 -14.57 -9.11
N ALA A 114 -0.32 -13.92 -10.12
CA ALA A 114 -0.08 -14.54 -11.42
C ALA A 114 1.03 -15.62 -11.38
N LYS A 115 1.90 -15.58 -10.37
CA LYS A 115 3.09 -16.44 -10.24
C LYS A 115 2.96 -17.46 -9.11
N ASP A 116 2.21 -17.13 -8.07
CA ASP A 116 2.03 -17.92 -6.84
C ASP A 116 0.55 -17.88 -6.43
N ALA A 117 -0.20 -18.89 -6.88
CA ALA A 117 -1.64 -18.99 -6.63
C ALA A 117 -1.99 -19.37 -5.17
N ASP A 118 -1.02 -19.77 -4.35
CA ASP A 118 -1.28 -20.39 -3.04
C ASP A 118 -1.54 -19.35 -1.93
N LYS A 119 -1.06 -18.11 -2.10
CA LYS A 119 -1.28 -16.99 -1.17
C LYS A 119 -2.61 -16.26 -1.40
N GLY A 120 -2.99 -16.09 -2.67
CA GLY A 120 -4.19 -15.38 -3.12
C GLY A 120 -4.38 -14.01 -2.48
N TYR A 121 -3.45 -13.06 -2.69
CA TYR A 121 -3.54 -11.72 -2.09
C TYR A 121 -4.80 -10.96 -2.54
N PHE A 122 -5.31 -11.24 -3.74
CA PHE A 122 -6.60 -10.72 -4.17
C PHE A 122 -7.75 -11.21 -3.28
N ALA A 123 -7.76 -12.50 -2.90
CA ALA A 123 -8.77 -13.03 -1.98
C ALA A 123 -8.64 -12.42 -0.58
N GLN A 124 -7.40 -12.18 -0.12
CA GLN A 124 -7.13 -11.48 1.13
C GLN A 124 -7.65 -10.03 1.11
N ALA A 125 -7.44 -9.31 -0.01
CA ALA A 125 -7.96 -7.97 -0.21
C ALA A 125 -9.50 -7.95 -0.17
N ALA A 126 -10.13 -8.87 -0.89
CA ALA A 126 -11.58 -9.04 -0.91
C ALA A 126 -12.14 -9.37 0.50
N HIS A 127 -11.43 -10.20 1.26
CA HIS A 127 -11.81 -10.53 2.63
C HIS A 127 -11.74 -9.30 3.55
N LEU A 128 -10.66 -8.51 3.53
CA LEU A 128 -10.58 -7.28 4.34
C LEU A 128 -11.69 -6.28 3.98
N ALA A 129 -11.98 -6.12 2.69
CA ALA A 129 -13.09 -5.27 2.24
C ALA A 129 -14.44 -5.80 2.72
N HIS A 130 -14.65 -7.12 2.68
CA HIS A 130 -15.86 -7.76 3.21
C HIS A 130 -16.06 -7.46 4.69
N LEU A 131 -15.01 -7.59 5.51
CA LEU A 131 -15.10 -7.25 6.94
C LEU A 131 -15.48 -5.79 7.17
N ALA A 132 -15.02 -4.86 6.31
CA ALA A 132 -15.32 -3.44 6.42
C ALA A 132 -16.80 -3.09 6.20
N VAL A 133 -17.60 -3.98 5.61
CA VAL A 133 -19.07 -3.82 5.51
C VAL A 133 -19.72 -3.71 6.89
N PHE A 134 -19.14 -4.37 7.88
CA PHE A 134 -19.64 -4.39 9.25
C PHE A 134 -19.10 -3.23 10.10
N ARG A 135 -18.56 -2.16 9.49
CA ARG A 135 -17.97 -1.01 10.21
C ARG A 135 -18.88 -0.42 11.28
N GLU A 136 -20.18 -0.28 11.01
CA GLU A 136 -21.11 0.32 11.99
C GLU A 136 -21.19 -0.53 13.27
N ALA A 137 -21.09 -1.85 13.13
CA ALA A 137 -21.10 -2.75 14.27
C ALA A 137 -19.80 -2.66 15.09
N PHE A 138 -18.66 -2.44 14.44
CA PHE A 138 -17.38 -2.22 15.12
C PHE A 138 -17.33 -0.86 15.81
N GLU A 139 -17.83 0.19 15.16
CA GLU A 139 -17.97 1.54 15.72
C GLU A 139 -18.89 1.55 16.94
N ALA A 140 -20.06 0.92 16.84
CA ALA A 140 -21.00 0.82 17.96
C ALA A 140 -20.43 0.09 19.18
N LYS A 141 -19.46 -0.80 18.97
CA LYS A 141 -18.74 -1.53 20.04
C LYS A 141 -17.48 -0.80 20.53
N GLY A 142 -17.10 0.32 19.91
CA GLY A 142 -15.82 1.00 20.19
C GLY A 142 -14.59 0.19 19.75
N GLU A 143 -14.76 -0.76 18.83
CA GLU A 143 -13.67 -1.56 18.25
C GLU A 143 -13.06 -0.87 17.02
N MET A 144 -13.75 0.10 16.44
CA MET A 144 -13.29 0.97 15.36
C MET A 144 -13.69 2.43 15.63
N ASP A 145 -12.81 3.36 15.32
CA ASP A 145 -13.02 4.80 15.45
C ASP A 145 -13.87 5.34 14.28
N VAL A 146 -14.65 6.39 14.57
CA VAL A 146 -15.28 7.21 13.55
C VAL A 146 -14.28 8.28 13.10
N PRO A 147 -13.92 8.39 11.81
CA PRO A 147 -12.95 9.38 11.35
C PRO A 147 -13.45 10.82 11.49
N ASP A 148 -12.54 11.79 11.51
CA ASP A 148 -12.87 13.23 11.59
C ASP A 148 -13.77 13.67 10.43
N HIS A 149 -13.53 13.14 9.22
CA HIS A 149 -14.39 13.32 8.05
C HIS A 149 -14.94 11.97 7.56
N PRO A 150 -16.04 11.45 8.16
CA PRO A 150 -16.53 10.08 7.96
C PRO A 150 -16.92 9.72 6.53
N TRP A 151 -17.17 10.72 5.69
CA TRP A 151 -17.61 10.55 4.29
C TRP A 151 -16.55 10.92 3.27
N SER A 152 -15.36 11.34 3.71
CA SER A 152 -14.27 11.75 2.82
C SER A 152 -13.57 10.56 2.16
N MET A 153 -12.76 10.83 1.14
CA MET A 153 -12.01 9.80 0.42
C MET A 153 -10.85 9.23 1.25
N TYR A 154 -10.05 10.07 1.90
CA TYR A 154 -8.83 9.62 2.59
C TYR A 154 -9.07 9.12 4.01
N GLU A 155 -10.12 9.56 4.70
CA GLU A 155 -10.42 9.15 6.07
C GLU A 155 -11.66 8.25 6.15
N GLY A 156 -12.63 8.49 5.28
CA GLY A 156 -14.00 7.99 5.42
C GLY A 156 -14.45 6.95 4.40
N LEU A 157 -15.77 6.80 4.34
CA LEU A 157 -16.47 5.76 3.58
C LEU A 157 -16.24 5.87 2.06
N ALA A 158 -16.09 7.08 1.52
CA ALA A 158 -15.87 7.24 0.07
C ALA A 158 -14.61 6.49 -0.40
N GLY A 159 -13.55 6.48 0.41
CA GLY A 159 -12.35 5.69 0.14
C GLY A 159 -12.60 4.18 0.11
N MET A 160 -13.37 3.69 1.09
CA MET A 160 -13.75 2.27 1.14
C MET A 160 -14.66 1.88 -0.04
N CYS A 161 -15.53 2.78 -0.49
CA CYS A 161 -16.33 2.58 -1.70
C CYS A 161 -15.46 2.42 -2.95
N CYS A 162 -14.39 3.21 -3.10
CA CYS A 162 -13.43 3.04 -4.20
C CYS A 162 -12.78 1.64 -4.16
N ALA A 163 -12.32 1.20 -2.99
CA ALA A 163 -11.71 -0.12 -2.81
C ALA A 163 -12.70 -1.25 -3.17
N TRP A 164 -13.96 -1.13 -2.77
CA TRP A 164 -15.03 -2.04 -3.18
C TRP A 164 -15.28 -2.05 -4.68
N GLY A 165 -15.33 -0.87 -5.30
CA GLY A 165 -15.48 -0.73 -6.75
C GLY A 165 -14.40 -1.48 -7.51
N GLU A 166 -13.14 -1.36 -7.06
CA GLU A 166 -12.01 -2.08 -7.66
C GLU A 166 -12.12 -3.60 -7.49
N ILE A 167 -12.52 -4.09 -6.30
CA ILE A 167 -12.74 -5.52 -6.08
C ILE A 167 -13.84 -6.07 -6.99
N VAL A 168 -14.98 -5.39 -7.06
CA VAL A 168 -16.11 -5.81 -7.91
C VAL A 168 -15.71 -5.81 -9.38
N SER A 169 -15.01 -4.77 -9.83
CA SER A 169 -14.45 -4.69 -11.19
C SER A 169 -13.56 -5.90 -11.51
N ARG A 170 -12.63 -6.25 -10.61
CA ARG A 170 -11.74 -7.40 -10.77
C ARG A 170 -12.49 -8.73 -10.76
N LEU A 171 -13.51 -8.91 -9.92
CA LEU A 171 -14.34 -10.12 -9.89
C LEU A 171 -15.14 -10.31 -11.18
N GLN A 172 -15.61 -9.23 -11.78
CA GLN A 172 -16.42 -9.26 -13.00
C GLN A 172 -15.58 -9.35 -14.29
N SER A 173 -14.28 -9.05 -14.21
CA SER A 173 -13.39 -9.06 -15.37
C SER A 173 -13.24 -10.48 -15.96
N LYS A 174 -13.68 -10.67 -17.20
CA LYS A 174 -13.55 -11.93 -17.97
C LYS A 174 -12.36 -11.87 -18.95
N GLY A 175 -11.24 -11.28 -18.55
CA GLY A 175 -10.08 -11.05 -19.42
C GLY A 175 -8.94 -10.34 -18.68
N THR A 176 -8.07 -9.64 -19.41
CA THR A 176 -6.98 -8.86 -18.83
C THR A 176 -7.54 -7.81 -17.87
N ARG A 177 -7.19 -7.92 -16.58
CA ARG A 177 -7.65 -6.99 -15.54
C ARG A 177 -7.21 -5.57 -15.89
N LYS A 178 -8.17 -4.65 -16.00
CA LYS A 178 -7.86 -3.22 -16.05
C LYS A 178 -7.70 -2.77 -14.60
N CYS A 179 -6.47 -2.66 -14.11
CA CYS A 179 -6.20 -2.25 -12.74
C CYS A 179 -6.52 -0.75 -12.58
N CYS A 180 -7.35 -0.39 -11.61
CA CYS A 180 -7.42 0.98 -11.11
C CYS A 180 -6.56 1.06 -9.86
N GLY A 181 -5.54 1.93 -9.91
CA GLY A 181 -4.65 2.14 -8.78
C GLY A 181 -5.34 2.83 -7.60
N LEU A 182 -4.62 3.02 -6.49
CA LEU A 182 -5.10 3.79 -5.35
C LEU A 182 -5.49 5.23 -5.77
N PRO A 183 -6.74 5.68 -5.52
CA PRO A 183 -7.19 7.01 -5.91
C PRO A 183 -6.38 8.14 -5.32
N GLY A 184 -6.00 9.10 -6.16
CA GLY A 184 -5.17 10.25 -5.81
C GLY A 184 -3.73 9.88 -5.49
N PHE A 185 -3.25 8.72 -5.96
CA PHE A 185 -1.87 8.28 -5.78
C PHE A 185 -1.33 7.53 -7.01
N ASP A 186 -1.95 6.40 -7.38
CA ASP A 186 -1.47 5.54 -8.47
C ASP A 186 -2.19 5.77 -9.81
N ASP A 187 -3.31 6.50 -9.78
CA ASP A 187 -4.25 6.75 -10.89
C ASP A 187 -4.09 8.13 -11.54
N ILE A 188 -2.98 8.81 -11.24
CA ILE A 188 -2.55 10.09 -11.82
C ILE A 188 -1.62 9.82 -13.01
#